data_AF-K0ERG9-F1
#
_entry.id   AF-K0ERG9-F1
#
_cell.length_a   1.000
_cell.length_b   1.000
_cell.length_c   1.000
_cell.angle_alpha   90.00
_cell.angle_beta   90.00
_cell.angle_gamma   90.00
#
_symmetry.space_group_name_H-M   'P 1'
#
loop_
_entity.id
_entity.type
_entity.pdbx_description
1 polymer ?
#
loop_
_entity_poly.entity_id
_entity_poly.type
_entity_poly.pdbx_seq_one_letter_code
_entity_poly.pdbx_strand_id
1 'polypeptide(L)'
;MVCGTGAGRVPLVGKVIPLLSGGAGATALLEPDITRDLLAQAKARSDSAANRAGAASGRAVNREKVLEHVGSAHGAARAVATANSVRDAAWHAYVTANHALKVSCYAVAAAEAVTRVQLAAARALEAAKAAAFAPDDVAIADLAAAAEEAAAAASNGAYGAPHIVSIPRIDRG
;
A
#
# COMPACT_ATOMS: atom_id res chain seq x y z
N MET A 1 -29.79 29.17 13.36
CA MET A 1 -28.71 29.21 12.34
C MET A 1 -27.53 29.96 12.93
N VAL A 2 -26.52 29.25 13.43
CA VAL A 2 -25.07 29.53 13.32
C VAL A 2 -24.38 28.21 13.69
N CYS A 3 -23.65 27.63 12.74
CA CYS A 3 -22.71 26.54 12.92
C CYS A 3 -21.34 27.11 13.31
N GLY A 4 -20.59 26.38 14.14
CA GLY A 4 -19.21 26.74 14.50
C GLY A 4 -18.46 25.53 15.06
N THR A 5 -18.10 24.60 14.18
CA THR A 5 -17.17 23.50 14.43
C THR A 5 -15.74 24.06 14.45
N GLY A 6 -15.19 24.27 15.65
CA GLY A 6 -13.79 24.61 15.85
C GLY A 6 -12.90 23.40 15.55
N ALA A 7 -12.25 23.41 14.40
CA ALA A 7 -11.24 22.44 14.01
C ALA A 7 -10.10 22.41 15.06
N GLY A 8 -9.81 21.20 15.56
CA GLY A 8 -8.72 20.96 16.50
C GLY A 8 -7.39 21.39 15.89
N ARG A 9 -6.68 22.30 16.58
CA ARG A 9 -5.29 22.62 16.28
C ARG A 9 -4.43 21.42 16.67
N VAL A 10 -3.87 20.75 15.69
CA VAL A 10 -2.73 19.87 15.89
C VAL A 10 -1.55 20.66 16.46
N PRO A 11 -0.83 20.15 17.47
CA PRO A 11 0.40 20.77 17.96
C PRO A 11 1.60 20.51 17.03
N LEU A 12 2.02 21.54 16.30
CA LEU A 12 3.31 21.57 15.60
C LEU A 12 4.46 21.46 16.63
N VAL A 13 5.15 20.33 16.68
CA VAL A 13 6.37 20.17 17.49
C VAL A 13 7.54 20.83 16.76
N GLY A 14 7.58 22.16 16.79
CA GLY A 14 8.72 22.93 16.32
C GLY A 14 9.87 22.85 17.32
N LYS A 15 10.93 22.09 17.03
CA LYS A 15 12.19 22.24 17.76
C LYS A 15 12.87 23.53 17.31
N VAL A 16 13.11 24.45 18.24
CA VAL A 16 13.89 25.67 17.99
C VAL A 16 15.34 25.27 17.81
N ILE A 17 15.86 25.37 16.58
CA ILE A 17 17.29 25.22 16.30
C ILE A 17 17.88 26.63 16.26
N PRO A 18 18.72 27.03 17.24
CA PRO A 18 19.38 28.33 17.21
C PRO A 18 20.43 28.33 16.08
N LEU A 19 20.08 28.94 14.95
CA LEU A 19 21.02 29.21 13.85
C LEU A 19 21.85 30.44 14.20
N LEU A 20 23.00 30.20 14.84
CA LEU A 20 24.11 31.14 15.06
C LEU A 20 23.78 32.44 15.85
N SER A 21 24.72 32.82 16.71
CA SER A 21 24.62 33.97 17.61
C SER A 21 24.56 35.29 16.83
N GLY A 22 23.36 35.80 16.53
CA GLY A 22 23.18 37.17 16.04
C GLY A 22 22.03 37.40 15.04
N GLY A 23 21.42 36.35 14.48
CA GLY A 23 20.28 36.48 13.58
C GLY A 23 18.98 36.13 14.28
N ALA A 24 17.93 36.93 14.08
CA ALA A 24 16.57 36.63 14.52
C ALA A 24 16.24 35.15 14.28
N GLY A 25 15.83 34.43 15.34
CA GLY A 25 15.65 32.99 15.32
C GLY A 25 14.70 32.57 14.21
N ALA A 26 15.25 32.01 13.13
CA ALA A 26 14.46 31.38 12.10
C ALA A 26 13.94 30.05 12.66
N THR A 27 12.64 29.97 12.89
CA THR A 27 11.95 28.71 13.17
C THR A 27 11.97 27.88 11.89
N ALA A 28 12.90 26.94 11.78
CA ALA A 28 12.79 25.89 10.78
C ALA A 28 11.61 24.99 11.16
N LEU A 29 10.46 25.20 10.50
CA LEU A 29 9.41 24.19 10.49
C LEU A 29 9.96 23.02 9.68
N LEU A 30 10.45 22.00 10.38
CA LEU A 30 10.74 20.72 9.75
C LEU A 30 9.39 20.14 9.34
N GLU A 31 8.97 20.37 8.09
CA GLU A 31 7.91 19.57 7.50
C GLU A 31 8.34 18.10 7.63
N PRO A 32 7.51 17.22 8.21
CA PRO A 32 7.82 15.81 8.27
C PRO A 32 8.07 15.31 6.85
N ASP A 33 9.24 14.71 6.63
CA ASP A 33 9.57 14.08 5.35
C ASP A 33 8.69 12.82 5.16
N ILE A 34 7.50 13.03 4.59
CA ILE A 34 6.52 11.98 4.30
C ILE A 34 7.02 10.96 3.26
N THR A 35 8.11 11.27 2.55
CA THR A 35 8.70 10.41 1.53
C THR A 35 9.04 9.04 2.10
N ARG A 36 9.61 9.00 3.31
CA ARG A 36 9.98 7.74 3.97
C ARG A 36 8.76 6.88 4.26
N ASP A 37 7.68 7.50 4.73
CA ASP A 37 6.45 6.80 5.10
C ASP A 37 5.69 6.32 3.86
N LEU A 38 5.66 7.14 2.80
CA LEU A 38 5.11 6.74 1.50
C LEU A 38 5.88 5.56 0.87
N LEU A 39 7.22 5.57 0.93
CA LEU A 39 8.06 4.46 0.49
C LEU A 39 7.78 3.19 1.31
N ALA A 40 7.74 3.31 2.64
CA ALA A 40 7.45 2.19 3.53
C ALA A 40 6.05 1.60 3.29
N GLN A 41 5.05 2.44 3.07
CA GLN A 41 3.67 2.01 2.80
C GLN A 41 3.54 1.35 1.43
N ALA A 42 4.21 1.88 0.38
CA ALA A 42 4.27 1.23 -0.93
C ALA A 42 4.92 -0.15 -0.84
N LYS A 43 6.00 -0.29 -0.08
CA LYS A 43 6.65 -1.58 0.20
C LYS A 43 5.71 -2.55 0.90
N ALA A 44 5.07 -2.13 1.99
CA ALA A 44 4.15 -2.98 2.74
C ALA A 44 2.97 -3.47 1.88
N ARG A 45 2.39 -2.60 1.04
CA ARG A 45 1.34 -2.98 0.07
C ARG A 45 1.83 -4.03 -0.92
N SER A 46 3.03 -3.83 -1.44
CA SER A 46 3.62 -4.74 -2.42
C SER A 46 3.95 -6.11 -1.82
N ASP A 47 4.55 -6.15 -0.63
CA ASP A 47 4.82 -7.39 0.09
C ASP A 47 3.51 -8.15 0.40
N SER A 48 2.47 -7.44 0.84
CA SER A 48 1.13 -8.01 1.03
C SER A 48 0.60 -8.64 -0.26
N ALA A 49 0.61 -7.90 -1.38
CA ALA A 49 0.11 -8.40 -2.66
C ALA A 49 0.89 -9.61 -3.18
N ALA A 50 2.22 -9.62 -3.03
CA ALA A 50 3.06 -10.76 -3.37
C ALA A 50 2.74 -12.00 -2.50
N ASN A 51 2.54 -11.81 -1.20
CA ASN A 51 2.14 -12.89 -0.30
C ASN A 51 0.76 -13.47 -0.65
N ARG A 52 -0.21 -12.63 -1.03
CA ARG A 52 -1.52 -13.08 -1.53
C ARG A 52 -1.36 -13.93 -2.80
N ALA A 53 -0.51 -13.50 -3.73
CA ALA A 53 -0.20 -14.27 -4.93
C ALA A 53 0.39 -15.65 -4.57
N GLY A 54 1.37 -15.68 -3.65
CA GLY A 54 1.97 -16.92 -3.15
C GLY A 54 0.93 -17.86 -2.52
N ALA A 55 0.05 -17.34 -1.66
CA ALA A 55 -0.99 -18.14 -1.02
C ALA A 55 -2.02 -18.72 -2.01
N ALA A 56 -2.48 -17.91 -2.96
CA ALA A 56 -3.41 -18.35 -3.99
C ALA A 56 -2.80 -19.43 -4.91
N SER A 57 -1.46 -19.42 -5.07
CA SER A 57 -0.77 -20.35 -5.95
C SER A 57 -0.90 -21.83 -5.54
N GLY A 58 -1.08 -22.11 -4.25
CA GLY A 58 -1.30 -23.45 -3.73
C GLY A 58 -2.60 -24.11 -4.25
N ARG A 59 -3.50 -23.33 -4.86
CA ARG A 59 -4.79 -23.81 -5.39
C ARG A 59 -4.95 -23.58 -6.90
N ALA A 60 -3.85 -23.41 -7.63
CA ALA A 60 -3.88 -23.09 -9.06
C ALA A 60 -4.52 -24.19 -9.94
N VAL A 61 -5.47 -23.84 -10.82
CA VAL A 61 -5.89 -24.73 -11.93
C VAL A 61 -4.89 -24.72 -13.08
N ASN A 62 -4.22 -23.59 -13.28
CA ASN A 62 -3.21 -23.40 -14.31
C ASN A 62 -1.89 -23.05 -13.63
N ARG A 63 -1.16 -24.09 -13.21
CA ARG A 63 0.06 -23.95 -12.43
C ARG A 63 1.13 -23.14 -13.15
N GLU A 64 1.30 -23.34 -14.45
CA GLU A 64 2.30 -22.63 -15.26
C GLU A 64 2.06 -21.11 -15.25
N LYS A 65 0.85 -20.67 -15.63
CA LYS A 65 0.49 -19.25 -15.63
C LYS A 65 0.53 -18.62 -14.24
N VAL A 66 0.14 -19.38 -13.23
CA VAL A 66 0.22 -18.91 -11.84
C VAL A 66 1.67 -18.69 -11.42
N LEU A 67 2.56 -19.64 -11.70
CA LEU A 67 3.97 -19.51 -11.32
C LEU A 67 4.64 -18.32 -12.02
N GLU A 68 4.30 -18.05 -13.28
CA GLU A 68 4.75 -16.85 -13.99
C GLU A 68 4.33 -15.57 -13.23
N HIS A 69 3.05 -15.43 -12.91
CA HIS A 69 2.55 -14.23 -12.24
C HIS A 69 2.98 -14.12 -10.77
N VAL A 70 3.15 -15.22 -10.05
CA VAL A 70 3.76 -15.22 -8.71
C VAL A 70 5.20 -14.73 -8.79
N GLY A 71 5.98 -15.24 -9.76
CA GLY A 71 7.34 -14.80 -10.03
C GLY A 71 7.40 -13.30 -10.31
N SER A 72 6.52 -12.79 -11.17
CA SER A 72 6.43 -11.36 -11.49
C SER A 72 5.95 -10.50 -10.31
N ALA A 73 5.02 -11.00 -9.48
CA ALA A 73 4.57 -10.30 -8.28
C ALA A 73 5.73 -10.13 -7.28
N HIS A 74 6.47 -11.21 -6.98
CA HIS A 74 7.65 -11.12 -6.12
C HIS A 74 8.79 -10.31 -6.76
N GLY A 75 8.95 -10.37 -8.08
CA GLY A 75 9.90 -9.54 -8.82
C GLY A 75 9.62 -8.06 -8.66
N ALA A 76 8.35 -7.66 -8.82
CA ALA A 76 7.91 -6.29 -8.62
C ALA A 76 8.04 -5.85 -7.15
N ALA A 77 7.75 -6.72 -6.18
CA ALA A 77 7.96 -6.42 -4.77
C ALA A 77 9.42 -6.17 -4.41
N ARG A 78 10.34 -6.95 -4.97
CA ARG A 78 11.78 -6.67 -4.84
C ARG A 78 12.16 -5.33 -5.47
N ALA A 79 11.55 -4.96 -6.60
CA ALA A 79 11.80 -3.66 -7.23
C ALA A 79 11.31 -2.49 -6.36
N VAL A 80 10.20 -2.63 -5.62
CA VAL A 80 9.78 -1.63 -4.62
C VAL A 80 10.83 -1.44 -3.53
N ALA A 81 11.43 -2.54 -3.05
CA ALA A 81 12.43 -2.48 -2.00
C ALA A 81 13.72 -1.73 -2.40
N THR A 82 13.98 -1.61 -3.71
CA THR A 82 15.13 -0.89 -4.27
C THR A 82 14.75 0.41 -4.99
N ALA A 83 13.49 0.84 -4.87
CA ALA A 83 13.02 2.05 -5.54
C ALA A 83 13.66 3.31 -4.93
N ASN A 84 14.16 4.20 -5.79
CA ASN A 84 14.81 5.44 -5.37
C ASN A 84 13.84 6.63 -5.27
N SER A 85 12.57 6.43 -5.61
CA SER A 85 11.53 7.46 -5.57
C SER A 85 10.19 6.86 -5.14
N VAL A 86 9.34 7.70 -4.54
CA VAL A 86 7.97 7.30 -4.16
C VAL A 86 7.17 6.89 -5.39
N ARG A 87 7.36 7.59 -6.51
CA ARG A 87 6.71 7.26 -7.78
C ARG A 87 7.05 5.84 -8.25
N ASP A 88 8.33 5.49 -8.26
CA ASP A 88 8.76 4.14 -8.69
C ASP A 88 8.26 3.06 -7.73
N ALA A 89 8.32 3.34 -6.41
CA ALA A 89 7.79 2.44 -5.39
C ALA A 89 6.28 2.23 -5.57
N ALA A 90 5.51 3.30 -5.79
CA ALA A 90 4.07 3.23 -6.02
C ALA A 90 3.72 2.50 -7.32
N TRP A 91 4.51 2.74 -8.39
CA TRP A 91 4.36 2.03 -9.66
C TRP A 91 4.61 0.53 -9.52
N HIS A 92 5.70 0.13 -8.88
CA HIS A 92 5.99 -1.29 -8.67
C HIS A 92 5.00 -1.96 -7.70
N ALA A 93 4.47 -1.23 -6.71
CA ALA A 93 3.37 -1.72 -5.88
C ALA A 93 2.09 -1.98 -6.71
N TYR A 94 1.75 -1.08 -7.63
CA TYR A 94 0.66 -1.29 -8.60
C TYR A 94 0.89 -2.52 -9.48
N VAL A 95 2.10 -2.69 -10.04
CA VAL A 95 2.46 -3.87 -10.85
C VAL A 95 2.33 -5.16 -10.02
N THR A 96 2.74 -5.13 -8.76
CA THR A 96 2.60 -6.27 -7.84
C THR A 96 1.14 -6.64 -7.62
N ALA A 97 0.28 -5.64 -7.34
CA ALA A 97 -1.16 -5.84 -7.20
C ALA A 97 -1.81 -6.40 -8.48
N ASN A 98 -1.33 -5.98 -9.66
CA ASN A 98 -1.82 -6.48 -10.94
C ASN A 98 -1.55 -7.97 -11.11
N HIS A 99 -0.32 -8.41 -10.81
CA HIS A 99 0.02 -9.83 -10.87
C HIS A 99 -0.70 -10.65 -9.80
N ALA A 100 -0.87 -10.11 -8.59
CA ALA A 100 -1.66 -10.76 -7.54
C ALA A 100 -3.13 -10.97 -7.96
N LEU A 101 -3.75 -9.98 -8.62
CA LEU A 101 -5.08 -10.13 -9.20
C LEU A 101 -5.12 -11.24 -10.26
N LYS A 102 -4.17 -11.25 -11.20
CA LYS A 102 -4.09 -12.29 -12.25
C LYS A 102 -3.96 -13.69 -11.66
N VAL A 103 -3.16 -13.87 -10.60
CA VAL A 103 -3.07 -15.16 -9.90
C VAL A 103 -4.42 -15.57 -9.32
N SER A 104 -5.18 -14.64 -8.74
CA SER A 104 -6.52 -14.95 -8.20
C SER A 104 -7.53 -15.40 -9.26
N CYS A 105 -7.33 -15.04 -10.53
CA CYS A 105 -8.15 -15.52 -11.65
C CYS A 105 -7.82 -16.97 -12.06
N TYR A 106 -6.65 -17.48 -11.67
CA TYR A 106 -6.20 -18.85 -11.98
C TYR A 106 -6.21 -19.79 -10.77
N ALA A 107 -6.64 -19.32 -9.60
CA ALA A 107 -6.74 -20.13 -8.38
C ALA A 107 -8.18 -20.65 -8.17
N VAL A 108 -8.32 -21.88 -7.67
CA VAL A 108 -9.60 -22.45 -7.25
C VAL A 108 -9.95 -21.98 -5.84
N ALA A 109 -11.16 -21.46 -5.68
CA ALA A 109 -11.85 -21.39 -4.40
C ALA A 109 -13.32 -21.79 -4.59
N ALA A 110 -14.07 -21.93 -3.49
CA ALA A 110 -15.53 -22.01 -3.57
C ALA A 110 -16.07 -20.77 -4.30
N ALA A 111 -17.14 -20.91 -5.10
CA ALA A 111 -17.63 -19.84 -5.98
C ALA A 111 -17.85 -18.49 -5.27
N GLU A 112 -18.46 -18.50 -4.07
CA GLU A 112 -18.65 -17.30 -3.26
C GLU A 112 -17.35 -16.67 -2.73
N ALA A 113 -16.33 -17.48 -2.50
CA ALA A 113 -15.01 -17.00 -2.09
C ALA A 113 -14.26 -16.39 -3.29
N VAL A 114 -14.39 -16.98 -4.49
CA VAL A 114 -13.77 -16.45 -5.72
C VAL A 114 -14.24 -15.02 -5.99
N THR A 115 -15.56 -14.76 -5.98
CA THR A 115 -16.10 -13.42 -6.25
C THR A 115 -15.62 -12.39 -5.22
N ARG A 116 -15.59 -12.76 -3.92
CA ARG A 116 -15.11 -11.86 -2.86
C ARG A 116 -13.62 -11.53 -3.01
N VAL A 117 -12.79 -12.54 -3.27
CA VAL A 117 -11.34 -12.35 -3.48
C VAL A 117 -11.07 -11.49 -4.71
N GLN A 118 -11.70 -11.79 -5.83
CA GLN A 118 -11.48 -11.06 -7.09
C GLN A 118 -11.96 -9.61 -7.00
N LEU A 119 -13.13 -9.37 -6.40
CA LEU A 119 -13.62 -8.01 -6.19
C LEU A 119 -12.70 -7.20 -5.27
N ALA A 120 -12.25 -7.78 -4.16
CA ALA A 120 -11.34 -7.11 -3.24
C ALA A 120 -9.97 -6.84 -3.89
N ALA A 121 -9.42 -7.81 -4.62
CA ALA A 121 -8.17 -7.65 -5.37
C ALA A 121 -8.28 -6.61 -6.49
N ALA A 122 -9.41 -6.53 -7.20
CA ALA A 122 -9.66 -5.51 -8.21
C ALA A 122 -9.72 -4.10 -7.58
N ARG A 123 -10.37 -3.94 -6.43
CA ARG A 123 -10.39 -2.67 -5.68
C ARG A 123 -8.99 -2.27 -5.21
N ALA A 124 -8.21 -3.22 -4.68
CA ALA A 124 -6.82 -2.97 -4.30
C ALA A 124 -5.97 -2.55 -5.51
N LEU A 125 -6.20 -3.16 -6.68
CA LEU A 125 -5.52 -2.76 -7.91
C LEU A 125 -5.88 -1.34 -8.35
N GLU A 126 -7.17 -0.97 -8.36
CA GLU A 126 -7.60 0.37 -8.74
C GLU A 126 -7.06 1.43 -7.77
N ALA A 127 -7.09 1.17 -6.46
CA ALA A 127 -6.51 2.07 -5.48
C ALA A 127 -4.98 2.17 -5.59
N ALA A 128 -4.28 1.06 -5.85
CA ALA A 128 -2.85 1.06 -6.11
C ALA A 128 -2.50 1.84 -7.39
N LYS A 129 -3.32 1.72 -8.44
CA LYS A 129 -3.19 2.51 -9.67
C LYS A 129 -3.34 4.00 -9.37
N ALA A 130 -4.37 4.40 -8.63
CA ALA A 130 -4.55 5.79 -8.22
C ALA A 130 -3.32 6.31 -7.47
N ALA A 131 -2.78 5.55 -6.51
CA ALA A 131 -1.57 5.90 -5.78
C ALA A 131 -0.32 5.97 -6.68
N ALA A 132 -0.22 5.17 -7.73
CA ALA A 132 0.88 5.26 -8.70
C ALA A 132 0.81 6.56 -9.55
N PHE A 133 -0.40 7.05 -9.84
CA PHE A 133 -0.61 8.29 -10.59
C PHE A 133 -0.62 9.55 -9.71
N ALA A 134 -0.83 9.42 -8.40
CA ALA A 134 -0.72 10.48 -7.41
C ALA A 134 0.18 10.01 -6.23
N PRO A 135 1.50 9.83 -6.46
CA PRO A 135 2.40 9.18 -5.51
C PRO A 135 2.62 9.97 -4.21
N ASP A 136 2.46 11.29 -4.26
CA ASP A 136 2.68 12.18 -3.10
C ASP A 136 1.38 12.42 -2.31
N ASP A 137 0.23 11.94 -2.81
CA ASP A 137 -1.07 12.10 -2.15
C ASP A 137 -1.26 11.03 -1.06
N VAL A 138 -1.04 11.45 0.18
CA VAL A 138 -1.20 10.62 1.38
C VAL A 138 -2.62 10.02 1.49
N ALA A 139 -3.67 10.74 1.10
CA ALA A 139 -5.03 10.22 1.17
C ALA A 139 -5.25 9.05 0.21
N ILE A 140 -4.69 9.15 -0.99
CA ILE A 140 -4.75 8.09 -1.99
C ILE A 140 -3.88 6.90 -1.58
N ALA A 141 -2.71 7.16 -0.99
CA ALA A 141 -1.83 6.13 -0.45
C ALA A 141 -2.52 5.33 0.68
N ASP A 142 -3.12 6.02 1.65
CA ASP A 142 -3.86 5.39 2.76
C ASP A 142 -5.10 4.62 2.28
N LEU A 143 -5.80 5.12 1.26
CA LEU A 143 -6.90 4.40 0.63
C LEU A 143 -6.40 3.11 -0.04
N ALA A 144 -5.26 3.16 -0.73
CA ALA A 144 -4.64 1.98 -1.32
C ALA A 144 -4.17 0.97 -0.27
N ALA A 145 -3.68 1.44 0.88
CA ALA A 145 -3.31 0.59 2.00
C ALA A 145 -4.53 -0.12 2.59
N ALA A 146 -5.65 0.59 2.79
CA ALA A 146 -6.90 0.01 3.27
C ALA A 146 -7.50 -1.01 2.28
N ALA A 147 -7.45 -0.71 0.98
CA ALA A 147 -7.93 -1.62 -0.05
C ALA A 147 -7.08 -2.91 -0.11
N GLU A 148 -5.76 -2.80 0.05
CA GLU A 148 -4.86 -3.95 0.08
C GLU A 148 -5.07 -4.82 1.33
N GLU A 149 -5.29 -4.23 2.51
CA GLU A 149 -5.67 -4.98 3.72
C GLU A 149 -6.99 -5.74 3.53
N ALA A 150 -7.99 -5.12 2.90
CA ALA A 150 -9.26 -5.79 2.58
C ALA A 150 -9.06 -6.95 1.59
N ALA A 151 -8.19 -6.79 0.59
CA ALA A 151 -7.81 -7.87 -0.33
C ALA A 151 -7.05 -9.01 0.38
N ALA A 152 -6.17 -8.68 1.33
CA ALA A 152 -5.49 -9.65 2.19
C ALA A 152 -6.48 -10.43 3.05
N ALA A 153 -7.41 -9.74 3.71
CA ALA A 153 -8.46 -10.39 4.50
C ALA A 153 -9.29 -11.38 3.67
N ALA A 154 -9.73 -10.98 2.48
CA ALA A 154 -10.49 -11.85 1.57
C ALA A 154 -9.65 -13.05 1.10
N SER A 155 -8.39 -12.82 0.71
CA SER A 155 -7.45 -13.85 0.29
C SER A 155 -7.17 -14.86 1.40
N ASN A 156 -6.97 -14.38 2.62
CA ASN A 156 -6.71 -15.21 3.80
C ASN A 156 -7.92 -16.08 4.12
N GLY A 157 -9.13 -15.51 4.08
CA GLY A 157 -10.38 -16.26 4.28
C GLY A 157 -10.61 -17.36 3.23
N ALA A 158 -10.14 -17.16 1.99
CA ALA A 158 -10.31 -18.13 0.91
C ALA A 158 -9.21 -19.20 0.86
N TYR A 159 -7.96 -18.82 1.13
CA TYR A 159 -6.79 -19.67 0.89
C TYR A 159 -6.09 -20.17 2.16
N GLY A 160 -6.43 -19.63 3.34
CA GLY A 160 -5.79 -19.99 4.61
C GLY A 160 -4.39 -19.41 4.79
N ALA A 161 -4.12 -18.25 4.20
CA ALA A 161 -2.83 -17.57 4.26
C ALA A 161 -2.59 -16.93 5.66
N PRO A 162 -1.32 -16.61 6.03
CA PRO A 162 -0.99 -16.15 7.38
C PRO A 162 -1.64 -14.82 7.76
N HIS A 163 -1.59 -14.49 9.06
CA HIS A 163 -2.20 -13.28 9.65
C HIS A 163 -1.99 -12.02 8.81
N ILE A 164 -3.05 -11.22 8.68
CA ILE A 164 -3.03 -9.92 8.01
C ILE A 164 -1.99 -9.04 8.73
N VAL A 165 -0.98 -8.59 7.99
CA VAL A 165 -0.08 -7.54 8.46
C VAL A 165 -0.77 -6.21 8.18
N SER A 166 -1.09 -5.45 9.24
CA SER A 166 -1.61 -4.10 9.06
C SER A 166 -0.55 -3.25 8.37
N ILE A 167 -0.96 -2.52 7.34
CA ILE A 167 -0.13 -1.57 6.63
C ILE A 167 -0.19 -0.26 7.42
N PRO A 168 0.95 0.29 7.90
CA PRO A 168 0.95 1.56 8.61
C PRO A 168 0.28 2.66 7.78
N ARG A 169 -0.65 3.40 8.41
CA ARG A 169 -1.17 4.65 7.84
C ARG A 169 -0.19 5.76 8.11
N ILE A 170 -0.10 6.70 7.19
CA ILE A 170 0.81 7.84 7.33
C ILE A 170 0.16 8.79 8.32
N ASP A 171 0.80 9.00 9.46
CA ASP A 171 0.29 9.91 10.48
C ASP A 171 0.29 11.33 9.91
N ARG A 172 -0.89 11.92 9.78
CA ARG A 172 -1.03 13.34 9.44
C ARG A 172 -0.99 14.09 10.75
N GLY A 173 0.23 14.20 11.30
CA GLY A 173 0.52 14.89 12.55
C GLY A 173 -0.46 16.02 12.79
#